data_AF-A0A453CV37-F1
#
_entry.id   AF-A0A453CV37-F1
#
_cell.length_a   1.000
_cell.length_b   1.000
_cell.length_c   1.000
_cell.angle_alpha   90.00
_cell.angle_beta   90.00
_cell.angle_gamma   90.00
#
_symmetry.space_group_name_H-M   'P 1'
#
loop_
_entity.id
_entity.type
_entity.pdbx_description
1 polymer ?
#
loop_
_entity_poly.entity_id
_entity_poly.type
_entity_poly.pdbx_seq_one_letter_code
_entity_poly.pdbx_strand_id
1 'polypeptide(L)' 'QSPDGCTVASAAADETLRFWNVFPEAPKSAVKEKTTQSRLFNSYNHLR' A
#
# COMPACT_ATOMS: atom_id res chain seq x y z
N GLN A 1 20.74 15.28 2.00
CA GLN A 1 20.00 14.43 1.05
C GLN A 1 19.96 13.03 1.61
N SER A 2 18.82 12.34 1.58
CA SER A 2 18.75 10.96 2.05
C SER A 2 19.61 10.05 1.13
N PRO A 3 20.29 9.02 1.65
CA PRO A 3 21.12 8.13 0.83
C PRO A 3 20.33 7.34 -0.23
N ASP A 4 19.04 7.14 0.00
CA ASP A 4 18.11 6.45 -0.88
C ASP A 4 17.46 7.36 -1.94
N GLY A 5 17.57 8.69 -1.82
CA GLY A 5 16.96 9.66 -2.73
C GLY A 5 15.43 9.67 -2.79
N CYS A 6 14.75 8.72 -2.14
CA CYS A 6 13.29 8.55 -2.18
C CYS A 6 12.59 9.05 -0.91
N THR A 7 13.33 9.19 0.19
CA THR A 7 12.79 9.62 1.49
C THR A 7 13.03 11.11 1.73
N VAL A 8 11.94 11.85 1.98
CA VAL A 8 11.96 13.25 2.40
C VAL A 8 11.54 13.35 3.86
N ALA A 9 12.26 14.17 4.64
CA ALA A 9 11.91 14.47 6.02
C ALA A 9 11.51 15.94 6.17
N SER A 10 10.40 16.19 6.86
CA SER A 10 9.91 17.54 7.19
C SER A 10 9.80 17.70 8.70
N ALA A 11 10.35 18.80 9.22
CA ALA A 11 10.21 19.19 10.62
C ALA A 11 9.14 20.28 10.77
N ALA A 12 8.32 20.17 11.80
CA ALA A 12 7.26 21.12 12.11
C ALA A 12 7.47 21.77 13.48
N ALA A 13 6.81 22.92 13.70
CA ALA A 13 6.90 23.69 14.94
C ALA A 13 6.16 23.03 16.12
N ASP A 14 5.41 21.96 15.87
CA ASP A 14 4.73 21.11 16.86
C ASP A 14 5.64 19.99 17.39
N GLU A 15 6.96 20.15 17.23
CA GLU A 15 7.99 19.18 17.63
C GLU A 15 7.85 17.82 16.92
N THR A 16 7.11 17.77 15.80
CA THR A 16 6.96 16.55 15.00
C THR A 16 7.89 16.51 13.80
N LEU A 17 8.30 15.29 13.46
CA LEU A 17 9.01 14.97 12.23
C LEU A 17 8.15 14.03 11.40
N ARG A 18 8.00 14.34 10.11
CA ARG A 18 7.24 13.52 9.16
C ARG A 18 8.15 13.03 8.05
N PHE A 19 8.12 11.71 7.81
CA PHE A 19 8.84 11.06 6.73
C PHE A 19 7.89 10.74 5.60
N TRP A 20 8.29 11.11 4.39
CA TRP A 20 7.53 10.93 3.17
C TRP A 20 8.36 10.09 2.21
N ASN A 21 7.81 8.96 1.77
CA ASN A 21 8.38 8.19 0.67
C ASN A 21 7.76 8.71 -0.64
N VAL A 22 8.51 9.57 -1.34
CA VAL A 22 8.01 10.28 -2.54
C VAL A 22 8.07 9.41 -3.79
N PHE A 23 9.02 8.47 -3.81
CA PHE A 23 9.22 7.51 -4.90
C PHE A 23 9.29 6.10 -4.34
N PRO A 24 8.15 5.50 -3.97
CA PRO A 24 8.14 4.12 -3.51
C PRO A 24 8.67 3.23 -4.62
N GLU A 25 9.70 2.43 -4.33
CA GLU A 25 10.08 1.34 -5.22
C GLU A 25 8.83 0.47 -5.43
N ALA A 26 8.59 0.07 -6.69
CA ALA A 26 7.48 -0.80 -7.03
C ALA A 26 7.47 -1.99 -6.07
N PRO A 27 6.36 -2.28 -5.38
CA PRO A 27 6.36 -3.22 -4.28
C PRO A 27 6.80 -4.60 -4.78
N LYS A 28 8.04 -4.99 -4.45
CA LYS A 28 8.44 -6.40 -4.45
C LYS A 28 7.64 -7.06 -3.33
N SER A 29 6.47 -7.57 -3.68
CA SER A 29 5.56 -8.30 -2.78
C SER A 29 4.78 -7.42 -1.78
N ALA A 30 3.98 -6.49 -2.29
CA ALA A 30 2.63 -6.41 -1.75
C ALA A 30 1.94 -7.68 -2.24
N VAL A 31 1.58 -8.57 -1.30
CA VAL A 31 0.76 -9.75 -1.55
C VAL A 31 -0.34 -9.36 -2.53
N LYS A 32 -0.29 -9.92 -3.75
CA LYS A 32 -1.46 -9.96 -4.61
C LYS A 32 -2.45 -10.85 -3.87
N GLU A 33 -3.33 -10.26 -3.06
CA GLU A 33 -4.59 -10.92 -2.68
C GLU A 33 -5.49 -10.99 -3.91
N LYS A 34 -5.05 -11.75 -4.91
CA LYS A 34 -5.88 -12.26 -5.99
C LYS A 34 -6.43 -13.61 -5.57
N THR A 35 -7.25 -13.68 -4.54
CA THR A 35 -8.20 -14.79 -4.28
C THR A 35 -9.03 -14.42 -3.06
N THR A 36 -10.11 -13.64 -3.22
CA THR A 36 -11.38 -13.76 -2.46
C THR A 36 -12.43 -12.87 -3.14
N GLN A 37 -12.71 -13.13 -4.41
CA GLN A 37 -13.94 -12.62 -5.03
C GLN A 37 -14.73 -13.72 -5.74
N SER A 38 -14.12 -14.86 -6.05
CA SER A 38 -14.83 -16.02 -6.62
C SER A 38 -15.83 -16.64 -5.63
N ARG A 39 -15.59 -16.54 -4.31
CA ARG A 39 -16.51 -17.10 -3.29
C ARG A 39 -17.71 -16.22 -2.97
N LEU A 40 -17.69 -14.92 -3.30
CA LEU A 40 -18.80 -14.01 -3.01
C LEU A 40 -19.96 -14.13 -4.03
N PHE A 41 -19.71 -14.74 -5.20
CA PHE A 41 -20.70 -14.84 -6.27
C PHE A 41 -20.98 -16.28 -6.76
N ASN A 42 -20.22 -17.30 -6.33
CA ASN A 42 -20.43 -18.69 -6.78
C ASN A 42 -21.68 -19.37 -6.18
N SER A 43 -22.34 -18.77 -5.20
CA SER A 43 -23.45 -19.39 -4.46
C SER A 43 -24.83 -19.21 -5.08
N TYR A 44 -24.98 -18.45 -6.18
CA TYR A 44 -26.31 -18.15 -6.76
C TYR A 44 -26.72 -19.03 -7.95
N ASN A 45 -25.91 -20.03 -8.33
CA ASN A 45 -26.18 -20.83 -9.55
C ASN A 45 -27.16 -22.01 -9.37
N HIS A 46 -27.63 -22.29 -8.14
CA HIS A 46 -28.50 -23.44 -7.84
C HIS A 46 -29.89 -23.07 -7.27
N LEU A 47 -30.30 -21.79 -7.35
CA LEU A 47 -31.63 -21.34 -6.93
C LEU A 47 -32.67 -21.40 -8.08
N ARG A 48 -32.71 -22.52 -8.80
CA ARG A 48 -33.76 -22.83 -9.78
C ARG A 48 -34.37 -24.18 -9.45
#